data_AF-A0A0K0J9D7-F1
#
_entry.id   AF-A0A0K0J9D7-F1
#
_cell.length_a   1.000
_cell.length_b   1.000
_cell.length_c   1.000
_cell.angle_alpha   90.00
_cell.angle_beta   90.00
_cell.angle_gamma   90.00
#
_symmetry.space_group_name_H-M   'P 1'
#
loop_
_entity.id
_entity.type
_entity.pdbx_description
1 polymer ?
#
loop_
_entity_poly.entity_id
_entity_poly.type
_entity_poly.pdbx_seq_one_letter_code
_entity_poly.pdbx_strand_id
1 'polypeptide(L)'
;MKQAETPEELMMLSKKGQSVMMFVGIGDVNGKRAEKFYTERWIGVWRNSLFNNHIDVQTFTIDDNRAIFMFADGSKAWEGKDFLLKQPQVSEVSLEGRQYPGLASRKNKKEEL
;
A
#
# COMPACT_ATOMS: atom_id res chain seq x y z
N MET A 1 23.53 -12.23 12.86
CA MET A 1 22.06 -12.37 12.74
C MET A 1 21.47 -11.00 13.04
N LYS A 2 20.66 -10.41 12.14
CA LYS A 2 19.98 -9.14 12.45
C LYS A 2 18.94 -9.46 13.54
N GLN A 3 19.17 -9.01 14.78
CA GLN A 3 18.14 -9.06 15.81
C GLN A 3 17.07 -8.03 15.43
N ALA A 4 15.80 -8.43 15.52
CA ALA A 4 14.69 -7.50 15.36
C ALA A 4 14.58 -6.68 16.64
N GLU A 5 14.63 -5.35 16.50
CA GLU A 5 14.57 -4.38 17.60
C GLU A 5 13.15 -3.87 17.81
N THR A 6 12.27 -4.00 16.80
CA THR A 6 10.89 -3.54 16.87
C THR A 6 9.87 -4.65 16.64
N PRO A 7 8.64 -4.54 17.19
CA PRO A 7 7.54 -5.45 16.87
C PRO A 7 7.23 -5.56 15.38
N GLU A 8 7.45 -4.48 14.61
CA GLU A 8 7.26 -4.46 13.16
C GLU A 8 8.34 -5.27 12.44
N GLU A 9 9.60 -5.21 12.88
CA GLU A 9 10.69 -6.05 12.36
C GLU A 9 10.49 -7.54 12.66
N LEU A 10 10.02 -7.88 13.86
CA LEU A 10 9.63 -9.26 14.20
C LEU A 10 8.52 -9.76 13.25
N MET A 11 7.53 -8.90 12.98
CA MET A 11 6.44 -9.22 12.05
C MET A 11 6.97 -9.42 10.62
N MET A 12 7.82 -8.52 10.11
CA MET A 12 8.47 -8.66 8.80
C MET A 12 9.23 -9.98 8.66
N LEU A 13 10.03 -10.36 9.66
CA LEU A 13 10.81 -11.60 9.64
C LEU A 13 9.91 -12.84 9.64
N SER A 14 8.80 -12.81 10.40
CA SER A 14 7.84 -13.94 10.44
C SER A 14 7.11 -14.17 9.12
N LYS A 15 7.01 -13.15 8.26
CA LYS A 15 6.32 -13.20 6.96
C LYS A 15 7.25 -13.47 5.79
N LYS A 16 8.56 -13.65 6.06
CA LYS A 16 9.52 -13.98 5.01
C LYS A 16 9.13 -15.29 4.32
N GLY A 17 8.90 -15.23 3.01
CA GLY A 17 8.46 -16.37 2.21
C GLY A 17 6.96 -16.73 2.32
N GLN A 18 6.18 -15.97 3.09
CA GLN A 18 4.72 -16.07 3.08
C GLN A 18 4.14 -14.96 2.21
N SER A 19 3.08 -15.27 1.46
CA SER A 19 2.38 -14.24 0.70
C SER A 19 1.60 -13.31 1.63
N VAL A 20 1.66 -12.01 1.40
CA VAL A 20 0.89 -11.00 2.15
C VAL A 20 0.08 -10.15 1.19
N MET A 21 -1.18 -9.90 1.56
CA MET A 21 -2.08 -9.02 0.84
C MET A 21 -2.11 -7.64 1.50
N MET A 22 -2.02 -6.61 0.66
CA MET A 22 -2.11 -5.21 1.05
C MET A 22 -3.24 -4.55 0.27
N PHE A 23 -4.13 -3.86 0.98
CA PHE A 23 -5.17 -3.07 0.34
C PHE A 23 -4.68 -1.64 0.16
N VAL A 24 -4.88 -1.09 -1.04
CA VAL A 24 -4.48 0.28 -1.38
C VAL A 24 -5.72 1.03 -1.84
N GLY A 25 -6.02 2.11 -1.13
CA GLY A 25 -7.07 3.06 -1.49
C GLY A 25 -6.49 4.21 -2.30
N ILE A 26 -7.21 4.61 -3.35
CA ILE A 26 -6.89 5.73 -4.20
C ILE A 26 -7.80 6.89 -3.79
N GLY A 27 -7.19 8.07 -3.61
CA GLY A 27 -7.88 9.28 -3.23
C GLY A 27 -8.73 9.87 -4.35
N ASP A 28 -9.67 10.71 -3.95
CA ASP A 28 -10.59 11.39 -4.85
C ASP A 28 -9.86 12.36 -5.80
N VAL A 29 -10.33 12.42 -7.03
CA VAL A 29 -9.85 13.34 -8.07
C VAL A 29 -10.86 14.48 -8.21
N ASN A 30 -10.42 15.73 -8.03
CA ASN A 30 -11.27 16.92 -8.18
C ASN A 30 -12.59 16.86 -7.39
N GLY A 31 -12.54 16.37 -6.14
CA GLY A 31 -13.74 16.28 -5.31
C GLY A 31 -14.53 14.98 -5.46
N LYS A 32 -14.29 14.19 -6.52
CA LYS A 32 -15.06 13.00 -6.87
C LYS A 32 -14.26 11.72 -6.65
N ARG A 33 -14.96 10.62 -6.36
CA ARG A 33 -14.35 9.28 -6.26
C ARG A 33 -13.56 8.99 -7.54
N ALA A 34 -12.34 8.46 -7.39
CA ALA A 34 -11.52 8.09 -8.53
C ALA A 34 -12.24 7.02 -9.38
N GLU A 35 -12.21 7.20 -10.69
CA GLU A 35 -12.74 6.22 -11.63
C GLU A 35 -11.74 5.06 -11.83
N LYS A 36 -12.26 3.88 -12.19
CA LYS A 36 -11.45 2.67 -12.40
C LYS A 36 -10.22 2.87 -13.29
N PHE A 37 -10.36 3.58 -14.42
CA PHE A 37 -9.25 3.83 -15.33
C PHE A 37 -8.11 4.65 -14.69
N TYR A 38 -8.46 5.64 -13.86
CA TYR A 38 -7.46 6.42 -13.11
C TYR A 38 -6.71 5.53 -12.12
N THR A 39 -7.45 4.69 -11.40
CA THR A 39 -6.90 3.74 -10.44
C THR A 39 -5.96 2.74 -11.11
N GLU A 40 -6.40 2.09 -12.19
CA GLU A 40 -5.59 1.12 -12.94
C GLU A 40 -4.32 1.74 -13.52
N ARG A 41 -4.39 2.99 -14.00
CA ARG A 41 -3.22 3.74 -14.47
C ARG A 41 -2.15 3.85 -13.39
N TRP A 42 -2.53 4.30 -12.18
CA TRP A 42 -1.57 4.48 -11.08
C TRP A 42 -1.06 3.16 -10.51
N ILE A 43 -1.93 2.15 -10.41
CA ILE A 43 -1.52 0.79 -10.03
C ILE A 43 -0.44 0.28 -11.00
N GLY A 44 -0.63 0.45 -12.31
CA GLY A 44 0.36 0.06 -13.30
C GLY A 44 1.71 0.75 -13.12
N VAL A 45 1.70 2.06 -12.84
CA VAL A 45 2.91 2.84 -12.54
C VAL A 45 3.60 2.30 -11.29
N TRP A 46 2.86 2.11 -10.19
CA TRP A 46 3.43 1.64 -8.93
C TRP A 46 3.95 0.22 -8.99
N ARG A 47 3.23 -0.69 -9.67
CA ARG A 47 3.69 -2.05 -9.92
C ARG A 47 5.02 -2.05 -10.66
N ASN A 48 5.14 -1.23 -11.71
CA ASN A 48 6.38 -1.12 -12.48
C ASN A 48 7.52 -0.52 -11.64
N SER A 49 7.25 0.51 -10.82
CA SER A 49 8.25 1.08 -9.91
C SER A 49 8.74 0.07 -8.87
N LEU A 50 7.84 -0.72 -8.29
CA LEU A 50 8.19 -1.78 -7.34
C LEU A 50 9.00 -2.88 -8.02
N PHE A 51 8.60 -3.29 -9.23
CA PHE A 51 9.35 -4.28 -10.01
C PHE A 51 10.78 -3.82 -10.33
N ASN A 52 10.95 -2.54 -10.69
CA ASN A 52 12.27 -1.94 -10.91
C ASN A 52 13.13 -1.91 -9.64
N ASN A 53 12.50 -1.91 -8.45
CA ASN A 53 13.16 -2.06 -7.16
C ASN A 53 13.27 -3.53 -6.70
N HIS A 54 13.13 -4.49 -7.62
CA HIS A 54 13.19 -5.93 -7.35
C HIS A 54 12.12 -6.45 -6.37
N ILE A 55 10.98 -5.77 -6.31
CA ILE A 55 9.79 -6.18 -5.58
C ILE A 55 8.72 -6.58 -6.60
N ASP A 56 8.62 -7.89 -6.85
CA ASP A 56 7.55 -8.42 -7.69
C ASP A 56 6.23 -8.46 -6.91
N VAL A 57 5.18 -7.91 -7.52
CA VAL A 57 3.86 -7.75 -6.89
C VAL A 57 2.77 -7.98 -7.91
N GLN A 58 1.79 -8.80 -7.54
CA GLN A 58 0.58 -8.99 -8.33
C GLN A 58 -0.49 -8.01 -7.83
N THR A 59 -1.20 -7.37 -8.76
CA THR A 59 -2.17 -6.32 -8.45
C THR A 59 -3.55 -6.67 -8.97
N PHE A 60 -4.58 -6.52 -8.13
CA PHE A 60 -5.97 -6.79 -8.47
C PHE A 60 -6.84 -5.58 -8.11
N THR A 61 -7.45 -4.95 -9.12
CA THR A 61 -8.45 -3.89 -8.90
C THR A 61 -9.75 -4.53 -8.41
N ILE A 62 -10.21 -4.15 -7.21
CA ILE A 62 -11.42 -4.71 -6.58
C ILE A 62 -12.58 -3.72 -6.51
N ASP A 63 -12.29 -2.43 -6.68
CA ASP A 63 -13.28 -1.35 -6.75
C ASP A 63 -12.68 -0.20 -7.58
N ASP A 64 -13.51 0.78 -7.94
CA ASP A 64 -13.11 1.91 -8.79
C ASP A 64 -11.92 2.69 -8.21
N ASN A 65 -11.79 2.73 -6.88
CA ASN A 65 -10.71 3.41 -6.16
C ASN A 65 -9.96 2.50 -5.17
N ARG A 66 -10.01 1.18 -5.37
CA ARG A 66 -9.35 0.23 -4.45
C ARG A 66 -8.75 -0.97 -5.16
N ALA A 67 -7.54 -1.34 -4.73
CA ALA A 67 -6.85 -2.52 -5.24
C ALA A 67 -6.14 -3.31 -4.16
N ILE A 68 -5.87 -4.58 -4.47
CA ILE A 68 -5.06 -5.49 -3.67
C ILE A 68 -3.70 -5.62 -4.32
N PHE A 69 -2.65 -5.46 -3.53
CA PHE A 69 -1.27 -5.73 -3.89
C PHE A 69 -0.85 -6.99 -3.13
N MET A 70 -0.59 -8.06 -3.87
CA MET A 70 -0.17 -9.35 -3.32
C MET A 70 1.34 -9.51 -3.49
N PHE A 71 2.04 -9.55 -2.37
CA PHE A 71 3.47 -9.75 -2.29
C PHE A 71 3.72 -11.24 -2.07
N ALA A 72 4.52 -11.87 -2.93
CA ALA A 72 4.90 -13.27 -2.75
C ALA A 72 5.81 -13.47 -1.52
N ASP A 73 6.61 -12.45 -1.20
CA ASP A 73 7.43 -12.39 0.01
C ASP A 73 6.94 -11.24 0.89
N GLY A 74 6.25 -11.58 1.98
CA GLY A 74 5.68 -10.63 2.91
C GLY A 74 6.70 -9.69 3.54
N SER A 75 7.99 -10.08 3.63
CA SER A 75 9.04 -9.20 4.15
C SER A 75 9.22 -7.93 3.30
N LYS A 76 8.88 -7.99 2.00
CA LYS A 76 8.93 -6.84 1.08
C LYS A 76 7.67 -5.96 1.12
N ALA A 77 6.59 -6.44 1.74
CA ALA A 77 5.33 -5.69 1.79
C ALA A 77 5.47 -4.36 2.53
N TRP A 78 6.35 -4.27 3.54
CA TRP A 78 6.60 -3.02 4.26
C TRP A 78 7.30 -1.97 3.43
N GLU A 79 8.28 -2.38 2.63
CA GLU A 79 8.94 -1.48 1.67
C GLU A 79 7.93 -1.00 0.61
N GLY A 80 7.05 -1.90 0.14
CA GLY A 80 5.95 -1.55 -0.74
C GLY A 80 4.97 -0.54 -0.10
N LYS A 81 4.59 -0.75 1.17
CA LYS A 81 3.75 0.16 1.95
C LYS A 81 4.41 1.53 2.08
N ASP A 82 5.68 1.60 2.46
CA ASP A 82 6.42 2.86 2.63
C ASP A 82 6.57 3.62 1.30
N PHE A 83 6.74 2.90 0.20
CA PHE A 83 6.73 3.49 -1.14
C PHE A 83 5.34 4.07 -1.49
N LEU A 84 4.27 3.31 -1.27
CA LEU A 84 2.89 3.70 -1.58
C LEU A 84 2.41 4.88 -0.74
N LEU A 85 2.76 4.95 0.54
CA LEU A 85 2.40 6.06 1.42
C LEU A 85 3.04 7.39 1.02
N LYS A 86 4.10 7.37 0.20
CA LYS A 86 4.73 8.57 -0.37
C LYS A 86 4.03 9.04 -1.65
N GLN A 87 3.09 8.27 -2.20
CA GLN A 87 2.42 8.62 -3.45
C GLN A 87 1.27 9.59 -3.19
N PRO A 88 1.18 10.72 -3.92
CA PRO A 88 0.18 11.73 -3.67
C PRO A 88 -1.26 11.30 -3.99
N GLN A 89 -1.45 10.17 -4.69
CA GLN A 89 -2.77 9.63 -5.04
C GLN A 89 -3.27 8.57 -4.04
N VAL A 90 -2.43 8.09 -3.12
CA VAL A 90 -2.82 7.05 -2.17
C VAL A 90 -3.56 7.69 -0.99
N SER A 91 -4.78 7.25 -0.73
CA SER A 91 -5.60 7.72 0.40
C SER A 91 -5.37 6.89 1.66
N GLU A 92 -5.17 5.59 1.49
CA GLU A 92 -4.89 4.67 2.59
C GLU A 92 -4.16 3.43 2.09
N VAL A 93 -3.39 2.82 2.98
CA VAL A 93 -2.82 1.49 2.81
C VAL A 93 -3.22 0.66 4.02
N SER A 94 -3.73 -0.55 3.81
CA SER A 94 -3.96 -1.50 4.88
C SER A 94 -3.12 -2.75 4.70
N LEU A 95 -2.42 -3.12 5.77
CA LEU A 95 -1.48 -4.23 5.80
C LEU A 95 -1.65 -4.97 7.14
N GLU A 96 -1.93 -6.27 7.09
CA GLU A 96 -2.07 -7.13 8.28
C GLU A 96 -3.02 -6.55 9.35
N GLY A 97 -4.17 -6.02 8.90
CA GLY A 97 -5.20 -5.44 9.78
C GLY A 97 -4.87 -4.04 10.31
N ARG A 98 -3.68 -3.50 10.05
CA ARG A 98 -3.33 -2.11 10.34
C ARG A 98 -3.70 -1.22 9.16
N GLN A 99 -4.14 0.01 9.45
CA GLN A 99 -4.45 1.02 8.45
C GLN A 99 -3.47 2.18 8.57
N TYR A 100 -2.98 2.65 7.43
CA TYR A 100 -2.01 3.71 7.31
C TYR A 100 -2.58 4.78 6.38
N PRO A 101 -2.94 5.97 6.90
CA PRO A 101 -3.42 7.06 6.08
C PRO A 101 -2.36 7.53 5.09
N GLY A 102 -2.71 7.63 3.81
CA GLY A 102 -1.86 8.15 2.75
C GLY A 102 -1.95 9.67 2.58
N LEU A 103 -1.18 10.21 1.64
CA LEU A 103 -1.15 11.66 1.37
C LEU A 103 -2.48 12.20 0.83
N ALA A 104 -3.22 11.38 0.07
CA ALA A 104 -4.55 11.71 -0.44
C ALA A 104 -5.66 11.44 0.59
N SER A 105 -5.30 11.04 1.83
CA SER A 105 -6.28 10.90 2.89
C SER A 105 -6.91 12.27 3.13
N ARG A 106 -8.20 12.42 2.82
CA ARG A 106 -8.97 13.58 3.22
C ARG A 106 -9.04 13.56 4.73
N LYS A 107 -8.10 14.25 5.34
CA LYS A 107 -8.03 14.45 6.77
C LYS A 107 -9.37 14.97 7.26
N ASN A 108 -10.13 14.10 7.91
CA ASN A 108 -10.73 14.43 9.20
C ASN A 108 -9.57 14.75 10.17
N LYS A 109 -8.82 15.83 9.92
CA LYS A 109 -7.93 16.49 10.91
C LYS A 109 -8.78 17.32 11.89
N LYS A 110 -9.96 16.81 12.22
CA LYS A 110 -10.77 17.19 13.38
C LYS A 110 -10.84 15.91 14.20
N GLU A 111 -10.49 15.83 15.46
CA GLU A 111 -10.14 16.78 16.50
C GLU A 111 -9.51 15.85 17.55
N GLU A 112 -8.19 15.84 17.71
CA GLU A 112 -7.60 15.45 18.99
C GLU A 112 -7.01 16.75 19.55
N LEU A 113 -7.93 17.59 20.06
CA LEU A 113 -7.67 18.53 21.15
C LEU A 113 -7.89 17.77 22.46
#